data_AF-A0A0N7A0B7-F1
#
_entry.id   AF-A0A0N7A0B7-F1
#
_cell.length_a   1.000
_cell.length_b   1.000
_cell.length_c   1.000
_cell.angle_alpha   90.00
_cell.angle_beta   90.00
_cell.angle_gamma   90.00
#
_symmetry.space_group_name_H-M   'P 1'
#
loop_
_entity.id
_entity.type
_entity.pdbx_description
1 polymer ?
#
loop_
_entity_poly.entity_id
_entity_poly.type
_entity_poly.pdbx_seq_one_letter_code
_entity_poly.pdbx_strand_id
1 'polypeptide(L)'
;MNDDFSPRLTAMRDALVAEVDRSGTPGTAPVPRRRPTRGAVLAVLAAFVVGGGLTGGLTAAALPGADPDAAVETQLATSARYQVEESNHATVLGTPTFLVTHGDRTITLDDRPRGADAITVSWTCLDRADLRVAVDGTRVDVGDPCLPSTEDVIRTPWSMTPADDAGNPSVTLSSSGSARYAVWVSWVQRATIAEPSPQQGAETDDGVVTLQEYTTAFNRLQACMAQAGHPMAVVPLTYAADGLWSSTPGGDGPWYRYGIASESIEVYDTQCYPREFEAVDTIWQGEHPEP
;
A
#
# COMPACT_ATOMS: atom_id res chain seq x y z
N MET A 1 3.59 38.97 -2.53
CA MET A 1 4.68 39.25 -1.57
C MET A 1 5.16 37.87 -1.15
N ASN A 2 6.30 37.46 -1.73
CA ASN A 2 7.09 36.24 -1.58
C ASN A 2 6.35 34.91 -1.38
N ASP A 3 6.24 34.17 -2.49
CA ASP A 3 6.09 32.70 -2.49
C ASP A 3 7.41 32.09 -2.00
N ASP A 4 7.50 31.78 -0.70
CA ASP A 4 8.60 30.97 -0.17
C ASP A 4 8.39 29.51 -0.58
N PHE A 5 8.94 29.16 -1.74
CA PHE A 5 9.12 27.77 -2.14
C PHE A 5 9.94 27.04 -1.08
N SER A 6 9.45 25.86 -0.67
CA SER A 6 10.12 25.00 0.31
C SER A 6 11.61 24.83 -0.01
N PRO A 7 12.53 25.02 0.96
CA PRO A 7 13.98 24.90 0.75
C PRO A 7 14.38 23.51 0.22
N ARG A 8 13.55 22.48 0.41
CA ARG A 8 13.73 21.15 -0.21
C ARG A 8 13.50 21.14 -1.72
N LEU A 9 12.52 21.89 -2.22
CA LEU A 9 12.24 21.99 -3.66
C LEU A 9 13.35 22.78 -4.37
N THR A 10 13.87 23.82 -3.73
CA THR A 10 15.03 24.57 -4.22
C THR A 10 16.28 23.69 -4.22
N ALA A 11 16.53 22.92 -3.16
CA ALA A 11 17.66 22.00 -3.10
C ALA A 11 17.58 20.85 -4.12
N MET A 12 16.39 20.30 -4.39
CA MET A 12 16.20 19.28 -5.44
C MET A 12 16.39 19.86 -6.84
N ARG A 13 15.88 21.07 -7.09
CA ARG A 13 16.11 21.77 -8.35
C ARG A 13 17.59 22.06 -8.55
N ASP A 14 18.28 22.54 -7.52
CA ASP A 14 19.71 22.86 -7.59
C ASP A 14 20.55 21.58 -7.74
N ALA A 15 20.15 20.46 -7.13
CA ALA A 15 20.79 19.17 -7.34
C ALA A 15 20.60 18.66 -8.78
N LEU A 16 19.41 18.82 -9.36
CA LEU A 16 19.14 18.47 -10.76
C LEU A 16 19.90 19.35 -11.75
N VAL A 17 19.95 20.67 -11.52
CA VAL A 17 20.70 21.60 -12.36
C VAL A 17 22.21 21.36 -12.23
N ALA A 18 22.69 21.11 -11.01
CA ALA A 18 24.09 20.77 -10.79
C ALA A 18 24.49 19.45 -11.47
N GLU A 19 23.60 18.46 -11.56
CA GLU A 19 23.87 17.19 -12.26
C GLU A 19 23.88 17.36 -13.79
N VAL A 20 23.03 18.24 -14.32
CA VAL A 20 23.05 18.64 -15.73
C VAL A 20 24.34 19.39 -16.08
N ASP A 21 24.81 20.29 -15.21
CA ASP A 21 26.07 21.00 -15.40
C ASP A 21 27.29 20.08 -15.21
N ARG A 22 27.21 19.07 -14.33
CA ARG A 22 28.29 18.08 -14.11
C ARG A 22 28.45 17.11 -15.29
N SER A 23 27.40 16.93 -16.09
CA SER A 23 27.42 16.18 -17.35
C SER A 23 28.12 16.92 -18.49
N GLY A 24 28.38 18.22 -18.32
CA GLY A 24 29.16 19.04 -19.24
C GLY A 24 30.65 19.01 -18.87
N THR A 25 31.44 18.20 -19.58
CA THR A 25 32.91 18.16 -19.43
C THR A 25 33.52 19.58 -19.53
N PRO A 26 34.17 20.13 -18.49
CA PRO A 26 34.78 21.45 -18.57
C PRO A 26 36.17 21.34 -19.18
N GLY A 27 36.33 21.83 -20.42
CA GLY A 27 37.65 21.98 -21.03
C GLY A 27 37.73 21.71 -22.53
N THR A 28 36.91 22.38 -23.34
CA THR A 28 37.19 22.45 -24.78
C THR A 28 36.75 23.80 -25.36
N ALA A 29 37.65 24.47 -26.06
CA ALA A 29 37.47 25.76 -26.72
C ALA A 29 36.21 25.80 -27.62
N PRO A 30 35.63 26.99 -27.89
CA PRO A 30 34.38 27.10 -28.62
C PRO A 30 34.53 26.59 -30.06
N VAL A 31 33.91 25.45 -30.36
CA VAL A 31 33.83 24.89 -31.71
C VAL A 31 32.74 25.64 -32.50
N PRO A 32 33.00 26.11 -33.73
CA PRO A 32 32.02 26.83 -34.52
C PRO A 32 30.82 25.94 -34.90
N ARG A 33 29.60 26.46 -34.67
CA ARG A 33 28.32 25.80 -34.97
C ARG A 33 28.22 25.43 -36.45
N ARG A 34 28.41 24.14 -36.78
CA ARG A 34 28.05 23.59 -38.10
C ARG A 34 26.57 23.23 -38.11
N ARG A 35 25.88 23.63 -39.19
CA ARG A 35 24.47 23.29 -39.43
C ARG A 35 24.31 21.76 -39.47
N PRO A 36 23.38 21.18 -38.70
CA PRO A 36 23.19 19.73 -38.66
C PRO A 36 22.68 19.25 -40.02
N THR A 37 23.39 18.27 -40.61
CA THR A 37 22.95 17.57 -41.80
C THR A 37 21.86 16.55 -41.42
N ARG A 38 21.02 16.15 -42.38
CA ARG A 38 19.85 15.26 -42.17
C ARG A 38 20.18 13.96 -41.44
N GLY A 39 21.44 13.49 -41.47
CA GLY A 39 21.90 12.33 -40.70
C GLY A 39 21.98 12.56 -39.19
N ALA A 40 22.29 13.77 -38.72
CA ALA A 40 22.33 14.09 -37.29
C ALA A 40 20.93 14.16 -36.67
N VAL A 41 19.93 14.57 -37.46
CA VAL A 41 18.52 14.60 -37.03
C VAL A 41 17.97 13.18 -36.86
N LEU A 42 18.35 12.25 -37.74
CA LEU A 42 17.99 10.84 -37.60
C LEU A 42 18.65 10.17 -36.39
N ALA A 43 19.89 10.53 -36.06
CA ALA A 43 20.57 10.02 -34.86
C ALA A 43 19.93 10.54 -33.55
N VAL A 44 19.47 11.80 -33.52
CA VAL A 44 18.77 12.37 -32.35
C VAL A 44 17.36 11.79 -32.21
N LEU A 45 16.66 11.50 -33.31
CA LEU A 45 15.38 10.80 -33.26
C LEU A 45 15.54 9.35 -32.79
N ALA A 46 16.60 8.66 -33.21
CA ALA A 46 16.92 7.33 -32.67
C ALA A 46 17.24 7.38 -31.17
N ALA A 47 17.97 8.40 -30.70
CA ALA A 47 18.27 8.58 -29.28
C ALA A 47 17.03 8.96 -28.43
N PHE A 48 16.07 9.72 -28.98
CA PHE A 48 14.79 9.99 -28.30
C PHE A 48 13.82 8.80 -28.34
N VAL A 49 13.92 7.91 -29.34
CA VAL A 49 13.18 6.64 -29.34
C VAL A 49 13.79 5.64 -28.34
N VAL A 50 15.09 5.71 -28.07
CA VAL A 50 15.75 4.91 -27.02
C VAL A 50 15.60 5.52 -25.62
N GLY A 51 15.45 6.84 -25.49
CA GLY A 51 15.32 7.55 -24.21
C GLY A 51 13.90 7.93 -23.79
N GLY A 52 12.93 7.94 -24.71
CA GLY A 52 11.53 8.33 -24.45
C GLY A 52 10.61 7.20 -23.99
N GLY A 53 11.13 5.97 -23.90
CA GLY A 53 10.36 4.77 -23.52
C GLY A 53 10.20 4.53 -22.02
N LEU A 54 10.58 5.49 -21.14
CA LEU A 54 10.58 5.28 -19.69
C LEU A 54 9.36 5.83 -18.94
N THR A 55 8.35 6.40 -19.62
CA THR A 55 7.17 6.94 -18.91
C THR A 55 5.80 6.70 -19.56
N GLY A 56 5.65 5.75 -20.49
CA GLY A 56 4.31 5.35 -20.94
C GLY A 56 4.28 4.60 -22.26
N GLY A 57 3.95 3.31 -22.18
CA GLY A 57 3.74 2.46 -23.36
C GLY A 57 4.75 1.32 -23.43
N LEU A 58 4.52 0.26 -22.65
CA LEU A 58 5.15 -1.04 -22.91
C LEU A 58 4.58 -1.61 -24.21
N THR A 59 5.20 -1.25 -25.33
CA THR A 59 5.23 -2.19 -26.45
C THR A 59 6.11 -3.35 -26.01
N ALA A 60 5.58 -4.57 -26.11
CA ALA A 60 6.29 -5.81 -25.81
C ALA A 60 7.47 -6.00 -26.78
N ALA A 61 8.56 -5.28 -26.55
CA ALA A 61 9.88 -5.69 -26.97
C ALA A 61 10.41 -6.58 -25.84
N ALA A 62 10.40 -7.88 -26.06
CA ALA A 62 11.02 -8.85 -25.17
C ALA A 62 12.48 -8.45 -24.93
N LEU A 63 12.75 -7.81 -23.79
CA LEU A 63 14.10 -7.73 -23.25
C LEU A 63 14.56 -9.16 -23.04
N PRO A 64 15.67 -9.61 -23.67
CA PRO A 64 16.22 -10.91 -23.38
C PRO A 64 16.73 -10.88 -21.93
N GLY A 65 15.99 -11.49 -21.00
CA GLY A 65 16.50 -11.82 -19.67
C GLY A 65 15.70 -11.35 -18.45
N ALA A 66 14.52 -10.73 -18.58
CA ALA A 66 13.64 -10.55 -17.42
C ALA A 66 12.88 -11.85 -17.16
N ASP A 67 13.27 -12.58 -16.12
CA ASP A 67 12.52 -13.74 -15.63
C ASP A 67 11.10 -13.28 -15.22
N PRO A 68 10.02 -13.74 -15.89
CA PRO A 68 8.67 -13.30 -15.59
C PRO A 68 8.26 -13.65 -14.15
N ASP A 69 8.78 -14.74 -13.59
CA ASP A 69 8.46 -15.15 -12.23
C ASP A 69 9.14 -14.21 -11.22
N ALA A 70 10.36 -13.73 -11.51
CA ALA A 70 11.04 -12.74 -10.67
C ALA A 70 10.32 -11.37 -10.66
N ALA A 71 9.66 -11.00 -11.75
CA ALA A 71 8.83 -9.79 -11.78
C ALA A 71 7.60 -9.92 -10.88
N VAL A 72 6.93 -11.09 -10.91
CA VAL A 72 5.79 -11.40 -10.04
C VAL A 72 6.22 -11.48 -8.57
N GLU A 73 7.36 -12.11 -8.28
CA GLU A 73 7.93 -12.14 -6.93
C GLU A 73 8.17 -10.73 -6.40
N THR A 74 8.81 -9.88 -7.20
CA THR A 74 9.10 -8.49 -6.83
C THR A 74 7.82 -7.71 -6.55
N GLN A 75 6.80 -7.89 -7.39
CA GLN A 75 5.49 -7.28 -7.19
C GLN A 75 4.86 -7.71 -5.86
N LEU A 76 4.72 -9.02 -5.63
CA LEU A 76 4.12 -9.55 -4.40
C LEU A 76 4.90 -9.14 -3.16
N ALA A 77 6.23 -9.23 -3.19
CA ALA A 77 7.09 -8.86 -2.07
C ALA A 77 6.99 -7.36 -1.75
N THR A 78 6.93 -6.50 -2.77
CA THR A 78 6.80 -5.05 -2.58
C THR A 78 5.43 -4.70 -2.01
N SER A 79 4.35 -5.25 -2.57
CA SER A 79 2.99 -5.03 -2.06
C SER A 79 2.85 -5.54 -0.62
N ALA A 80 3.31 -6.76 -0.34
CA ALA A 80 3.21 -7.35 0.99
C ALA A 80 4.00 -6.55 2.03
N ARG A 81 5.24 -6.12 1.73
CA ARG A 81 6.02 -5.28 2.64
C ARG A 81 5.37 -3.93 2.88
N TYR A 82 4.85 -3.28 1.84
CA TYR A 82 4.10 -2.04 2.02
C TYR A 82 2.93 -2.25 2.99
N GLN A 83 2.13 -3.31 2.80
CA GLN A 83 0.99 -3.55 3.68
C GLN A 83 1.38 -3.94 5.11
N VAL A 84 2.42 -4.76 5.28
CA VAL A 84 2.88 -5.25 6.58
C VAL A 84 3.62 -4.15 7.35
N GLU A 85 4.63 -3.53 6.73
CA GLU A 85 5.59 -2.67 7.40
C GLU A 85 5.13 -1.21 7.43
N GLU A 86 4.64 -0.68 6.31
CA GLU A 86 4.20 0.71 6.23
C GLU A 86 2.78 0.87 6.77
N SER A 87 1.82 0.05 6.30
CA SER A 87 0.41 0.24 6.67
C SER A 87 0.03 -0.32 8.06
N ASN A 88 0.72 -1.36 8.54
CA ASN A 88 0.39 -2.05 9.80
C ASN A 88 1.46 -1.91 10.88
N HIS A 89 2.60 -1.28 10.56
CA HIS A 89 3.74 -1.09 11.46
C HIS A 89 4.36 -2.41 11.98
N ALA A 90 4.10 -3.52 11.30
CA ALA A 90 4.68 -4.82 11.61
C ALA A 90 6.08 -4.94 10.98
N THR A 91 6.76 -6.06 11.21
CA THR A 91 8.09 -6.33 10.65
C THR A 91 8.12 -7.70 9.99
N VAL A 92 8.57 -7.76 8.73
CA VAL A 92 8.81 -9.04 8.05
C VAL A 92 10.09 -9.69 8.59
N LEU A 93 10.01 -10.96 8.95
CA LEU A 93 11.09 -11.72 9.56
C LEU A 93 11.46 -12.96 8.76
N GLY A 94 12.75 -13.28 8.73
CA GLY A 94 13.28 -14.44 8.02
C GLY A 94 13.33 -14.26 6.50
N THR A 95 13.52 -15.37 5.80
CA THR A 95 13.51 -15.40 4.32
C THR A 95 12.10 -15.73 3.84
N PRO A 96 11.47 -14.87 3.02
CA PRO A 96 10.17 -15.20 2.45
C PRO A 96 10.23 -16.38 1.50
N THR A 97 9.13 -17.10 1.40
CA THR A 97 8.93 -18.18 0.42
C THR A 97 8.09 -17.64 -0.74
N PHE A 98 8.62 -17.77 -1.96
CA PHE A 98 7.90 -17.47 -3.19
C PHE A 98 7.66 -18.74 -4.01
N LEU A 99 6.48 -18.88 -4.60
CA LEU A 99 6.12 -20.01 -5.44
C LEU A 99 5.15 -19.59 -6.55
N VAL A 100 5.44 -20.03 -7.78
CA VAL A 100 4.48 -20.07 -8.89
C VAL A 100 4.01 -21.51 -9.08
N THR A 101 2.71 -21.77 -9.03
CA THR A 101 2.16 -23.12 -9.07
C THR A 101 0.74 -23.15 -9.68
N HIS A 102 0.14 -24.32 -9.74
CA HIS A 102 -1.25 -24.58 -10.14
C HIS A 102 -1.84 -25.72 -9.28
N GLY A 103 -3.17 -25.89 -9.32
CA GLY A 103 -3.88 -26.95 -8.61
C GLY A 103 -3.85 -26.78 -7.09
N ASP A 104 -3.87 -27.89 -6.34
CA ASP A 104 -3.79 -27.87 -4.88
C ASP A 104 -2.34 -27.92 -4.39
N ARG A 105 -2.01 -27.09 -3.40
CA ARG A 105 -0.66 -27.00 -2.83
C ARG A 105 -0.69 -26.70 -1.34
N THR A 106 0.28 -27.26 -0.61
CA THR A 106 0.58 -26.90 0.77
C THR A 106 2.01 -26.37 0.84
N ILE A 107 2.17 -25.22 1.49
CA ILE A 107 3.47 -24.64 1.83
C ILE A 107 3.63 -24.77 3.34
N THR A 108 4.62 -25.53 3.77
CA THR A 108 5.06 -25.54 5.17
C THR A 108 6.11 -24.46 5.31
N LEU A 109 5.93 -23.54 6.27
CA LEU A 109 6.94 -22.53 6.54
C LEU A 109 8.15 -23.15 7.25
N ASP A 110 9.31 -22.53 7.05
CA ASP A 110 10.51 -22.81 7.84
C ASP A 110 10.27 -22.49 9.32
N ASP A 111 11.21 -22.92 10.17
CA ASP A 111 11.19 -22.68 11.61
C ASP A 111 10.91 -21.20 11.94
N ARG A 112 9.98 -20.99 12.88
CA ARG A 112 9.54 -19.67 13.31
C ARG A 112 10.72 -18.82 13.82
N PRO A 113 11.05 -17.70 13.14
CA PRO A 113 12.08 -16.77 13.61
C PRO A 113 11.75 -16.21 14.99
N ARG A 114 12.78 -15.91 15.78
CA ARG A 114 12.60 -15.30 17.10
C ARG A 114 11.87 -13.96 16.96
N GLY A 115 10.77 -13.81 17.69
CA GLY A 115 9.96 -12.58 17.70
C GLY A 115 8.80 -12.59 16.70
N ALA A 116 8.76 -13.53 15.75
CA ALA A 116 7.61 -13.68 14.86
C ALA A 116 6.39 -14.15 15.66
N ASP A 117 5.21 -13.62 15.33
CA ASP A 117 3.93 -13.98 15.95
C ASP A 117 2.74 -14.07 15.00
N ALA A 118 2.96 -13.82 13.72
CA ALA A 118 1.97 -14.03 12.69
C ALA A 118 2.64 -14.45 11.37
N ILE A 119 1.81 -14.84 10.41
CA ILE A 119 2.19 -15.18 9.04
C ILE A 119 1.49 -14.19 8.13
N THR A 120 2.24 -13.62 7.22
CA THR A 120 1.66 -12.88 6.11
C THR A 120 1.70 -13.73 4.84
N VAL A 121 0.63 -13.66 4.07
CA VAL A 121 0.56 -14.25 2.74
C VAL A 121 0.03 -13.21 1.77
N SER A 122 0.63 -13.14 0.58
CA SER A 122 0.15 -12.35 -0.55
C SER A 122 0.13 -13.23 -1.79
N TRP A 123 -0.86 -13.05 -2.65
CA TRP A 123 -1.04 -13.91 -3.81
C TRP A 123 -1.58 -13.15 -5.01
N THR A 124 -1.31 -13.68 -6.21
CA THR A 124 -1.92 -13.20 -7.45
C THR A 124 -2.22 -14.37 -8.37
N CYS A 125 -3.31 -14.27 -9.12
CA CYS A 125 -3.56 -15.19 -10.21
C CYS A 125 -2.76 -14.77 -11.45
N LEU A 126 -2.24 -15.76 -12.17
CA LEU A 126 -1.63 -15.58 -13.49
C LEU A 126 -2.63 -15.95 -14.58
N ASP A 127 -3.48 -16.94 -14.29
CA ASP A 127 -4.64 -17.32 -15.08
C ASP A 127 -5.89 -17.17 -14.20
N ARG A 128 -7.06 -16.84 -14.78
CA ARG A 128 -8.31 -16.71 -14.02
C ARG A 128 -8.60 -18.01 -13.25
N ALA A 129 -8.81 -17.90 -11.94
CA ALA A 129 -9.00 -19.05 -11.06
C ALA A 129 -10.02 -18.78 -9.94
N ASP A 130 -10.71 -19.83 -9.48
CA ASP A 130 -11.31 -19.84 -8.14
C ASP A 130 -10.21 -20.34 -7.19
N LEU A 131 -9.37 -19.42 -6.72
CA LEU A 131 -8.27 -19.70 -5.81
C LEU A 131 -8.75 -19.47 -4.39
N ARG A 132 -8.58 -20.46 -3.53
CA ARG A 132 -8.80 -20.33 -2.08
C ARG A 132 -7.47 -20.45 -1.35
N VAL A 133 -7.28 -19.56 -0.38
CA VAL A 133 -6.07 -19.46 0.42
C VAL A 133 -6.46 -19.63 1.89
N ALA A 134 -5.75 -20.50 2.60
CA ALA A 134 -5.95 -20.70 4.02
C ALA A 134 -4.63 -20.79 4.78
N VAL A 135 -4.59 -20.21 5.96
CA VAL A 135 -3.48 -20.30 6.92
C VAL A 135 -3.97 -21.16 8.09
N ASP A 136 -3.31 -22.28 8.33
CA ASP A 136 -3.70 -23.28 9.35
C ASP A 136 -5.18 -23.68 9.29
N GLY A 137 -5.70 -23.81 8.08
CA GLY A 137 -7.10 -24.20 7.81
C GLY A 137 -8.10 -23.05 7.92
N THR A 138 -7.69 -21.86 8.37
CA THR A 138 -8.51 -20.66 8.37
C THR A 138 -8.44 -19.98 7.00
N ARG A 139 -9.57 -19.84 6.34
CA ARG A 139 -9.67 -19.19 5.01
C ARG A 139 -9.36 -17.69 5.14
N VAL A 140 -8.45 -17.19 4.29
CA VAL A 140 -8.01 -15.79 4.29
C VAL A 140 -8.26 -15.06 2.97
N ASP A 141 -8.72 -15.76 1.92
CA ASP A 141 -9.11 -15.10 0.68
C ASP A 141 -10.48 -14.41 0.78
N VAL A 142 -10.57 -13.22 0.20
CA VAL A 142 -11.82 -12.47 0.01
C VAL A 142 -12.54 -13.02 -1.22
N GLY A 143 -13.81 -13.39 -1.04
CA GLY A 143 -14.58 -14.32 -1.89
C GLY A 143 -14.89 -13.94 -3.34
N ASP A 144 -14.15 -13.01 -3.93
CA ASP A 144 -14.20 -12.74 -5.36
C ASP A 144 -13.29 -13.70 -6.15
N PRO A 145 -13.67 -14.06 -7.39
CA PRO A 145 -12.83 -14.89 -8.24
C PRO A 145 -11.49 -14.21 -8.48
N CYS A 146 -10.41 -14.96 -8.31
CA CYS A 146 -9.06 -14.46 -8.48
C CYS A 146 -8.77 -14.22 -9.97
N LEU A 147 -8.58 -12.95 -10.32
CA LEU A 147 -8.34 -12.49 -11.69
C LEU A 147 -6.84 -12.25 -11.92
N PRO A 148 -6.33 -12.41 -13.15
CA PRO A 148 -4.98 -11.98 -13.48
C PRO A 148 -4.77 -10.51 -13.14
N SER A 149 -3.69 -10.19 -12.41
CA SER A 149 -3.36 -8.79 -12.05
C SER A 149 -3.14 -7.97 -13.33
N THR A 150 -3.91 -6.91 -13.53
CA THR A 150 -3.81 -6.00 -14.67
C THR A 150 -3.12 -4.67 -14.30
N GLU A 151 -1.99 -4.72 -13.58
CA GLU A 151 -1.09 -3.59 -13.27
C GLU A 151 -1.31 -2.81 -11.95
N ASP A 152 -2.34 -3.11 -11.15
CA ASP A 152 -2.57 -2.42 -9.87
C ASP A 152 -1.90 -3.11 -8.68
N VAL A 153 -0.70 -2.63 -8.31
CA VAL A 153 0.05 -3.04 -7.09
C VAL A 153 -0.81 -2.89 -5.82
N ILE A 154 -1.68 -1.87 -5.78
CA ILE A 154 -2.53 -1.52 -4.63
C ILE A 154 -3.64 -2.55 -4.37
N ARG A 155 -4.01 -3.37 -5.37
CA ARG A 155 -5.08 -4.38 -5.26
C ARG A 155 -4.54 -5.79 -5.09
N THR A 156 -3.28 -5.95 -4.69
CA THR A 156 -2.70 -7.28 -4.49
C THR A 156 -3.34 -7.91 -3.25
N PRO A 157 -4.05 -9.05 -3.37
CA PRO A 157 -4.56 -9.76 -2.22
C PRO A 157 -3.46 -10.10 -1.21
N TRP A 158 -3.77 -9.89 0.06
CA TRP A 158 -2.86 -10.18 1.16
C TRP A 158 -3.66 -10.46 2.45
N SER A 159 -3.01 -11.08 3.43
CA SER A 159 -3.53 -11.23 4.79
C SER A 159 -2.41 -11.30 5.82
N MET A 160 -2.73 -11.06 7.09
CA MET A 160 -1.83 -11.30 8.22
C MET A 160 -2.54 -12.10 9.32
N THR A 161 -2.17 -13.37 9.46
CA THR A 161 -2.86 -14.30 10.37
C THR A 161 -2.00 -14.61 11.60
N PRO A 162 -2.54 -14.48 12.83
CA PRO A 162 -1.84 -14.90 14.03
C PRO A 162 -1.39 -16.36 13.97
N ALA A 163 -0.18 -16.63 14.43
CA ALA A 163 0.36 -17.98 14.55
C ALA A 163 0.37 -18.38 16.03
N ASP A 164 -0.81 -18.70 16.55
CA ASP A 164 -1.04 -18.93 17.98
C ASP A 164 -0.55 -20.32 18.44
N ASP A 165 -0.43 -21.28 17.53
CA ASP A 165 -0.02 -22.65 17.83
C ASP A 165 1.51 -22.85 17.78
N ALA A 166 2.00 -23.77 18.61
CA ALA A 166 3.41 -24.18 18.66
C ALA A 166 3.82 -25.14 17.52
N GLY A 167 2.91 -25.43 16.57
CA GLY A 167 3.16 -26.26 15.41
C GLY A 167 3.89 -25.51 14.28
N ASN A 168 4.28 -26.24 13.24
CA ASN A 168 4.75 -25.62 12.01
C ASN A 168 3.53 -25.21 11.18
N PRO A 169 3.25 -23.91 11.05
CA PRO A 169 2.07 -23.48 10.36
C PRO A 169 2.18 -23.76 8.86
N SER A 170 1.02 -23.85 8.22
CA SER A 170 0.91 -24.19 6.81
C SER A 170 -0.01 -23.24 6.08
N VAL A 171 0.40 -22.88 4.86
CA VAL A 171 -0.44 -22.17 3.89
C VAL A 171 -0.94 -23.19 2.88
N THR A 172 -2.26 -23.32 2.78
CA THR A 172 -2.93 -24.18 1.81
C THR A 172 -3.54 -23.34 0.71
N LEU A 173 -3.29 -23.76 -0.52
CA LEU A 173 -3.75 -23.15 -1.76
C LEU A 173 -4.59 -24.20 -2.47
N SER A 174 -5.82 -23.89 -2.81
CA SER A 174 -6.68 -24.80 -3.57
C SER A 174 -7.29 -24.09 -4.74
N SER A 175 -7.22 -24.73 -5.91
CA SER A 175 -7.74 -24.17 -7.14
C SER A 175 -8.20 -25.26 -8.09
N SER A 176 -9.32 -25.03 -8.74
CA SER A 176 -9.84 -25.98 -9.74
C SER A 176 -9.13 -25.82 -11.08
N GLY A 177 -8.73 -26.94 -11.68
CA GLY A 177 -8.17 -26.98 -13.02
C GLY A 177 -6.67 -26.67 -13.10
N SER A 178 -6.23 -26.11 -14.22
CA SER A 178 -4.82 -25.86 -14.55
C SER A 178 -4.41 -24.39 -14.43
N ALA A 179 -5.23 -23.56 -13.77
CA ALA A 179 -4.95 -22.14 -13.62
C ALA A 179 -3.71 -21.94 -12.74
N ARG A 180 -2.79 -21.08 -13.20
CA ARG A 180 -1.58 -20.76 -12.45
C ARG A 180 -1.81 -19.55 -11.56
N TYR A 181 -1.14 -19.58 -10.42
CA TYR A 181 -1.12 -18.52 -9.44
C TYR A 181 0.25 -18.45 -8.78
N ALA A 182 0.57 -17.28 -8.23
CA ALA A 182 1.79 -17.02 -7.50
C ALA A 182 1.46 -16.63 -6.07
N VAL A 183 2.32 -17.03 -5.14
CA VAL A 183 2.16 -16.77 -3.71
C VAL A 183 3.50 -16.37 -3.11
N TRP A 184 3.44 -15.44 -2.18
CA TRP A 184 4.54 -14.99 -1.36
C TRP A 184 4.12 -15.11 0.11
N VAL A 185 4.95 -15.76 0.92
CA VAL A 185 4.65 -16.05 2.33
C VAL A 185 5.83 -15.66 3.18
N SER A 186 5.60 -15.04 4.33
CA SER A 186 6.66 -14.76 5.29
C SER A 186 6.16 -14.76 6.73
N TRP A 187 7.10 -14.94 7.66
CA TRP A 187 6.88 -14.70 9.08
C TRP A 187 6.87 -13.20 9.35
N VAL A 188 6.03 -12.76 10.28
CA VAL A 188 5.99 -11.36 10.70
C VAL A 188 5.96 -11.25 12.21
N GLN A 189 6.52 -10.17 12.73
CA GLN A 189 6.26 -9.67 14.07
C GLN A 189 5.24 -8.54 13.95
N ARG A 190 4.06 -8.73 14.52
CA ARG A 190 3.01 -7.71 14.56
C ARG A 190 3.44 -6.52 15.40
N ALA A 191 2.97 -5.35 14.99
CA ALA A 191 3.00 -4.17 15.84
C ALA A 191 2.16 -4.42 17.10
N THR A 192 2.60 -3.84 18.22
CA THR A 192 1.72 -3.72 19.38
C THR A 192 0.69 -2.65 19.09
N ILE A 193 -0.60 -3.00 19.20
CA ILE A 193 -1.70 -2.03 19.05
C ILE A 193 -1.54 -0.97 20.13
N ALA A 194 -1.57 0.30 19.74
CA ALA A 194 -1.44 1.41 20.67
C ALA A 194 -2.65 1.50 21.61
N GLU A 195 -2.39 1.80 22.88
CA GLU A 195 -3.44 2.11 23.84
C GLU A 195 -4.10 3.47 23.52
N PRO A 196 -5.39 3.65 23.86
CA PRO A 196 -6.05 4.96 23.75
C PRO A 196 -5.28 6.07 24.45
N SER A 197 -5.23 7.25 23.83
CA SER A 197 -4.60 8.43 24.40
C SER A 197 -5.39 8.92 25.62
N PRO A 198 -4.74 9.60 26.59
CA PRO A 198 -5.46 10.19 27.73
C PRO A 198 -6.57 11.15 27.32
N GLN A 199 -6.40 11.85 26.19
CA GLN A 199 -7.41 12.73 25.62
C GLN A 199 -8.62 11.93 25.13
N GLN A 200 -8.41 10.84 24.40
CA GLN A 200 -9.49 9.96 23.97
C GLN A 200 -10.21 9.33 25.18
N GLY A 201 -9.47 8.94 26.21
CA GLY A 201 -10.05 8.46 27.47
C GLY A 201 -11.01 9.48 28.08
N ALA A 202 -10.56 10.72 28.27
CA ALA A 202 -11.39 11.79 28.82
C ALA A 202 -12.66 12.10 27.99
N GLU A 203 -12.57 11.99 26.67
CA GLU A 203 -13.70 12.20 25.73
C GLU A 203 -14.69 11.03 25.70
N THR A 204 -14.34 9.88 26.27
CA THR A 204 -15.18 8.67 26.28
C THR A 204 -15.60 8.23 27.67
N ASP A 205 -15.11 8.90 28.72
CA ASP A 205 -15.32 8.55 30.13
C ASP A 205 -16.80 8.59 30.55
N ASP A 206 -17.62 9.47 29.95
CA ASP A 206 -19.04 9.58 30.24
C ASP A 206 -19.94 8.76 29.29
N GLY A 207 -19.33 8.08 28.32
CA GLY A 207 -19.99 7.23 27.34
C GLY A 207 -20.79 8.00 26.28
N VAL A 208 -20.62 9.32 26.16
CA VAL A 208 -21.31 10.16 25.17
C VAL A 208 -20.27 10.99 24.42
N VAL A 209 -20.25 10.90 23.10
CA VAL A 209 -19.32 11.69 22.27
C VAL A 209 -20.05 12.86 21.64
N THR A 210 -19.61 14.08 21.92
CA THR A 210 -20.11 15.27 21.23
C THR A 210 -19.48 15.42 19.85
N LEU A 211 -20.15 16.14 18.94
CA LEU A 211 -19.59 16.45 17.62
C LEU A 211 -18.22 17.17 17.70
N GLN A 212 -18.02 17.98 18.75
CA GLN A 212 -16.76 18.65 18.97
C GLN A 212 -15.65 17.67 19.34
N GLU A 213 -15.92 16.69 20.19
CA GLU A 213 -14.97 15.64 20.58
C GLU A 213 -14.68 14.74 19.40
N TYR A 214 -15.71 14.32 18.66
CA TYR A 214 -15.57 13.56 17.41
C TYR A 214 -14.64 14.27 16.41
N THR A 215 -14.87 15.56 16.17
CA THR A 215 -14.03 16.39 15.29
C THR A 215 -12.60 16.53 15.83
N THR A 216 -12.45 16.72 17.14
CA THR A 216 -11.13 16.91 17.76
C THR A 216 -10.31 15.63 17.71
N ALA A 217 -10.93 14.49 17.98
CA ALA A 217 -10.31 13.17 17.89
C ALA A 217 -9.89 12.84 16.45
N PHE A 218 -10.75 13.13 15.46
CA PHE A 218 -10.38 12.97 14.05
C PHE A 218 -9.18 13.84 13.64
N ASN A 219 -9.13 15.09 14.10
CA ASN A 219 -7.98 15.96 13.85
C ASN A 219 -6.68 15.42 14.48
N ARG A 220 -6.76 14.77 15.65
CA ARG A 220 -5.60 14.10 16.28
C ARG A 220 -5.16 12.88 15.46
N LEU A 221 -6.09 12.09 14.95
CA LEU A 221 -5.80 11.01 14.01
C LEU A 221 -5.06 11.54 12.78
N GLN A 222 -5.58 12.58 12.12
CA GLN A 222 -4.92 13.19 10.95
C GLN A 222 -3.51 13.68 11.27
N ALA A 223 -3.32 14.30 12.44
CA ALA A 223 -2.02 14.77 12.89
C ALA A 223 -1.04 13.62 13.17
N CYS A 224 -1.51 12.54 13.80
CA CYS A 224 -0.71 11.35 14.07
C CYS A 224 -0.28 10.67 12.75
N MET A 225 -1.22 10.47 11.83
CA MET A 225 -0.95 9.91 10.50
C MET A 225 0.04 10.76 9.71
N ALA A 226 -0.08 12.10 9.75
CA ALA A 226 0.88 13.00 9.12
C ALA A 226 2.29 12.91 9.75
N GLN A 227 2.38 12.77 11.08
CA GLN A 227 3.65 12.56 11.78
C GLN A 227 4.29 11.21 11.44
N ALA A 228 3.46 10.19 11.23
CA ALA A 228 3.89 8.86 10.77
C ALA A 228 4.31 8.83 9.28
N GLY A 229 4.16 9.94 8.54
CA GLY A 229 4.53 10.01 7.13
C GLY A 229 3.42 9.60 6.15
N HIS A 230 2.21 9.36 6.65
CA HIS A 230 1.03 8.95 5.88
C HIS A 230 -0.07 10.02 5.98
N PRO A 231 0.15 11.26 5.50
CA PRO A 231 -0.83 12.33 5.67
C PRO A 231 -2.15 11.97 4.97
N MET A 232 -3.25 12.05 5.72
CA MET A 232 -4.59 11.93 5.16
C MET A 232 -4.91 13.15 4.29
N ALA A 233 -5.76 12.96 3.27
CA ALA A 233 -6.34 14.08 2.54
C ALA A 233 -7.20 14.96 3.47
N VAL A 234 -7.62 16.13 2.99
CA VAL A 234 -8.64 16.92 3.70
C VAL A 234 -9.96 16.15 3.60
N VAL A 235 -10.37 15.53 4.72
CA VAL A 235 -11.62 14.76 4.83
C VAL A 235 -12.68 15.65 5.46
N PRO A 236 -13.68 16.12 4.69
CA PRO A 236 -14.78 16.89 5.27
C PRO A 236 -15.73 15.98 6.06
N LEU A 237 -16.42 16.56 7.04
CA LEU A 237 -17.63 15.94 7.58
C LEU A 237 -18.68 15.79 6.48
N THR A 238 -19.36 14.66 6.46
CA THR A 238 -20.39 14.34 5.47
C THR A 238 -21.68 13.90 6.13
N TYR A 239 -22.80 14.14 5.45
CA TYR A 239 -24.16 13.83 5.86
C TYR A 239 -24.82 12.97 4.79
N ALA A 240 -25.70 12.08 5.22
CA ALA A 240 -26.44 11.18 4.34
C ALA A 240 -27.90 11.61 4.22
N ALA A 241 -28.35 11.90 3.01
CA ALA A 241 -29.75 12.22 2.70
C ALA A 241 -30.16 11.59 1.37
N ASP A 242 -31.32 10.94 1.33
CA ASP A 242 -31.88 10.33 0.12
C ASP A 242 -30.91 9.36 -0.61
N GLY A 243 -30.10 8.62 0.15
CA GLY A 243 -29.08 7.70 -0.39
C GLY A 243 -27.86 8.39 -1.00
N LEU A 244 -27.70 9.70 -0.79
CA LEU A 244 -26.59 10.49 -1.27
C LEU A 244 -25.78 11.06 -0.11
N TRP A 245 -24.47 11.19 -0.31
CA TRP A 245 -23.55 11.76 0.64
C TRP A 245 -23.15 13.18 0.24
N SER A 246 -23.19 14.12 1.19
CA SER A 246 -22.91 15.54 0.97
C SER A 246 -22.10 16.12 2.11
N SER A 247 -21.23 17.08 1.84
CA SER A 247 -20.56 17.88 2.88
C SER A 247 -21.41 19.05 3.38
N THR A 248 -22.59 19.26 2.79
CA THR A 248 -23.57 20.23 3.26
C THR A 248 -24.43 19.60 4.35
N PRO A 249 -24.61 20.25 5.51
CA PRO A 249 -25.52 19.78 6.54
C PRO A 249 -26.93 19.54 6.02
N GLY A 250 -27.45 18.33 6.24
CA GLY A 250 -28.80 17.90 5.86
C GLY A 250 -28.88 16.38 5.76
N GLY A 251 -29.83 15.78 6.50
CA GLY A 251 -29.93 14.32 6.65
C GLY A 251 -29.28 13.82 7.94
N ASP A 252 -28.96 12.53 7.97
CA ASP A 252 -28.34 11.86 9.10
C ASP A 252 -26.82 12.17 9.13
N GLY A 253 -26.21 12.02 10.32
CA GLY A 253 -24.78 12.23 10.56
C GLY A 253 -24.46 13.42 11.47
N PRO A 254 -23.23 13.96 11.42
CA PRO A 254 -22.20 13.75 10.38
C PRO A 254 -21.18 12.63 10.63
N TRP A 255 -20.48 12.22 9.56
CA TRP A 255 -19.37 11.25 9.60
C TRP A 255 -18.16 11.70 8.79
N TYR A 256 -16.97 11.28 9.22
CA TYR A 256 -15.76 11.38 8.41
C TYR A 256 -15.64 10.18 7.48
N ARG A 257 -15.83 10.39 6.19
CA ARG A 257 -15.69 9.34 5.19
C ARG A 257 -14.33 9.37 4.54
N TYR A 258 -13.49 8.41 4.90
CA TYR A 258 -12.17 8.22 4.32
C TYR A 258 -11.99 6.76 3.91
N GLY A 259 -11.35 6.57 2.76
CA GLY A 259 -10.83 5.27 2.40
C GLY A 259 -9.41 5.18 2.93
N ILE A 260 -9.14 4.17 3.75
CA ILE A 260 -7.81 3.57 3.75
C ILE A 260 -7.75 2.74 2.46
N ALA A 261 -6.62 2.73 1.74
CA ALA A 261 -6.53 2.14 0.41
C ALA A 261 -7.04 0.68 0.36
N SER A 262 -8.33 0.58 0.05
CA SER A 262 -9.24 -0.52 -0.32
C SER A 262 -9.01 -1.91 0.28
N GLU A 263 -10.00 -2.34 1.07
CA GLU A 263 -10.50 -3.73 1.17
C GLU A 263 -9.67 -4.73 1.99
N SER A 264 -9.63 -4.59 3.32
CA SER A 264 -9.30 -5.72 4.20
C SER A 264 -9.90 -5.51 5.60
N ILE A 265 -10.42 -6.60 6.17
CA ILE A 265 -11.08 -6.72 7.48
C ILE A 265 -10.04 -6.65 8.64
N GLU A 266 -8.93 -5.95 8.44
CA GLU A 266 -7.79 -5.97 9.37
C GLU A 266 -7.32 -4.53 9.61
N VAL A 267 -7.02 -4.23 10.88
CA VAL A 267 -6.78 -2.89 11.45
C VAL A 267 -5.64 -2.17 10.72
N TYR A 268 -5.97 -1.50 9.62
CA TYR A 268 -5.04 -0.58 8.99
C TYR A 268 -4.74 0.53 9.98
N ASP A 269 -3.45 0.75 10.24
CA ASP A 269 -2.93 1.58 11.30
C ASP A 269 -3.21 1.05 12.74
N THR A 270 -2.23 0.33 13.27
CA THR A 270 -2.22 -0.15 14.66
C THR A 270 -1.79 0.92 15.68
N GLN A 271 -1.42 2.13 15.24
CA GLN A 271 -0.76 3.13 16.06
C GLN A 271 -1.58 4.40 16.28
N CYS A 272 -2.15 5.00 15.23
CA CYS A 272 -2.83 6.29 15.31
C CYS A 272 -4.35 6.15 15.50
N TYR A 273 -5.03 5.24 14.81
CA TYR A 273 -6.47 5.04 14.93
C TYR A 273 -6.88 4.50 16.30
N PRO A 274 -6.34 3.37 16.80
CA PRO A 274 -6.62 2.89 18.16
C PRO A 274 -6.31 3.94 19.24
N ARG A 275 -5.21 4.66 19.05
CA ARG A 275 -4.72 5.65 20.02
C ARG A 275 -5.52 6.94 20.05
N GLU A 276 -5.97 7.45 18.91
CA GLU A 276 -6.51 8.82 18.85
C GLU A 276 -8.00 8.90 18.51
N PHE A 277 -8.61 7.85 17.94
CA PHE A 277 -9.97 7.94 17.38
C PHE A 277 -10.90 6.73 17.60
N GLU A 278 -10.39 5.50 17.73
CA GLU A 278 -11.21 4.26 17.70
C GLU A 278 -12.39 4.22 18.68
N ALA A 279 -12.18 4.51 19.96
CA ALA A 279 -13.24 4.48 20.96
C ALA A 279 -14.24 5.63 20.76
N VAL A 280 -13.75 6.80 20.37
CA VAL A 280 -14.59 7.96 20.03
C VAL A 280 -15.48 7.66 18.83
N ASP A 281 -14.91 7.08 17.76
CA ASP A 281 -15.66 6.66 16.57
C ASP A 281 -16.64 5.52 16.91
N THR A 282 -16.23 4.55 17.72
CA THR A 282 -17.10 3.44 18.15
C THR A 282 -18.35 3.94 18.88
N ILE A 283 -18.21 4.86 19.84
CA ILE A 283 -19.35 5.45 20.55
C ILE A 283 -20.20 6.28 19.59
N TRP A 284 -19.56 7.12 18.76
CA TRP A 284 -20.25 7.96 17.78
C TRP A 284 -21.11 7.14 16.82
N GLN A 285 -20.56 6.05 16.26
CA GLN A 285 -21.26 5.13 15.35
C GLN A 285 -22.39 4.37 16.03
N GLY A 286 -22.26 4.08 17.33
CA GLY A 286 -23.35 3.52 18.14
C GLY A 286 -24.54 4.46 18.30
N GLU A 287 -24.28 5.76 18.40
CA GLU A 287 -25.31 6.82 18.49
C GLU A 287 -25.84 7.27 17.12
N HIS A 288 -24.98 7.23 16.10
CA HIS A 288 -25.22 7.70 14.74
C HIS A 288 -24.86 6.59 13.74
N PRO A 289 -25.67 5.52 13.64
CA PRO A 289 -25.36 4.43 12.72
C PRO A 289 -25.39 4.91 11.27
N GLU A 290 -24.36 4.59 10.49
CA GLU A 290 -24.35 4.87 9.06
C GLU A 290 -25.51 4.16 8.33
N PRO A 291 -26.23 4.85 7.41
CA PRO A 291 -27.41 4.31 6.72
C PRO A 291 -27.11 3.32 5.59
#